data_AF-A0A835PEZ0-F1
#
_entry.id   AF-A0A835PEZ0-F1
#
_cell.length_a   1.000
_cell.length_b   1.000
_cell.length_c   1.000
_cell.angle_alpha   90.00
_cell.angle_beta   90.00
_cell.angle_gamma   90.00
#
_symmetry.space_group_name_H-M   'P 1'
#
loop_
_entity.id
_entity.type
_entity.pdbx_description
1 polymer ?
#
loop_
_entity_poly.entity_id
_entity_poly.type
_entity_poly.pdbx_seq_one_letter_code
_entity_poly.pdbx_strand_id
1 'polypeptide(L)'
;MEHVKLSVIRERRLYVPTNQVINSYASLERILLALGWERYHEDPELLQFHKRSCIDLISLPREFSRFRSMHMYDVVIKNRDHFRVIDL
;
A
#
# COMPACT_ATOMS: atom_id res chain seq x y z
N MET A 1 -18.08 -36.31 0.23
CA MET A 1 -18.55 -35.01 0.75
C MET A 1 -17.68 -34.67 1.93
N GLU A 2 -16.62 -33.88 1.73
CA GLU A 2 -15.75 -33.44 2.82
C GLU A 2 -15.35 -31.97 2.62
N HIS A 3 -15.86 -31.15 3.54
CA HIS A 3 -15.35 -29.91 4.10
C HIS A 3 -14.16 -29.22 3.40
N VAL A 4 -14.44 -28.14 2.67
CA VAL A 4 -13.40 -27.14 2.34
C VAL A 4 -13.11 -26.32 3.59
N LYS A 5 -11.96 -26.60 4.20
CA LYS A 5 -11.39 -25.87 5.34
C LYS A 5 -11.05 -24.42 4.96
N LEU A 6 -11.43 -23.52 5.85
CA LEU A 6 -11.18 -22.08 5.85
C LEU A 6 -9.68 -21.73 5.80
N SER A 7 -9.40 -20.63 5.09
CA SER A 7 -8.37 -19.63 5.39
C SER A 7 -6.90 -20.05 5.33
N VAL A 8 -6.31 -20.03 4.13
CA VAL A 8 -4.89 -19.68 4.01
C VAL A 8 -4.82 -18.18 3.79
N ILE A 9 -4.53 -17.43 4.86
CA ILE A 9 -4.05 -16.04 4.70
C ILE A 9 -2.61 -16.18 4.17
N ARG A 10 -2.46 -16.19 2.84
CA ARG A 10 -1.16 -16.06 2.18
C ARG A 10 -0.64 -14.65 2.46
N GLU A 11 0.58 -14.52 2.96
CA GLU A 11 1.21 -13.24 3.28
C GLU A 11 1.39 -12.40 2.01
N ARG A 12 0.40 -11.56 1.69
CA ARG A 12 0.48 -10.63 0.56
C ARG A 12 1.50 -9.54 0.84
N ARG A 13 2.42 -9.32 -0.10
CA ARG A 13 3.44 -8.29 -0.03
C ARG A 13 3.31 -7.35 -1.21
N LEU A 14 3.43 -6.05 -0.93
CA LEU A 14 3.47 -5.01 -1.96
C LEU A 14 4.90 -4.97 -2.54
N TYR A 15 5.00 -5.08 -3.86
CA TYR A 15 6.27 -5.00 -4.58
C TYR A 15 6.28 -3.79 -5.51
N VAL A 16 7.44 -3.14 -5.57
CA VAL A 16 7.78 -2.20 -6.65
C VAL A 16 8.45 -2.96 -7.81
N PRO A 17 8.38 -2.45 -9.06
CA PRO A 17 9.08 -2.99 -10.24
C PRO A 17 10.59 -3.18 -10.05
N THR A 18 11.18 -2.59 -8.99
CA THR A 18 12.58 -2.77 -8.58
C THR A 18 12.81 -4.02 -7.70
N ASN A 19 11.83 -4.92 -7.57
CA ASN A 19 11.93 -6.17 -6.80
C ASN A 19 12.10 -5.99 -5.27
N GLN A 20 11.77 -4.81 -4.73
CA GLN A 20 11.85 -4.55 -3.29
C GLN A 20 10.51 -4.84 -2.59
N VAL A 21 10.59 -5.63 -1.52
CA VAL A 21 9.47 -5.86 -0.60
C VAL A 21 9.27 -4.63 0.27
N ILE A 22 8.08 -4.04 0.22
CA ILE A 22 7.71 -2.98 1.14
C ILE A 22 7.26 -3.62 2.46
N ASN A 23 8.11 -3.50 3.48
CA ASN A 23 7.89 -4.06 4.82
C ASN A 23 7.70 -2.98 5.91
N SER A 24 7.67 -1.71 5.53
CA SER A 24 7.49 -0.57 6.44
C SER A 24 6.96 0.65 5.70
N TYR A 25 6.32 1.57 6.42
CA TYR A 25 5.88 2.84 5.84
C TYR A 25 7.02 3.76 5.43
N ALA A 26 8.17 3.71 6.11
CA ALA A 26 9.33 4.50 5.71
C ALA A 26 9.80 4.15 4.29
N SER A 27 9.80 2.87 3.94
CA SER A 27 10.14 2.42 2.58
C SER A 27 9.06 2.83 1.56
N LEU A 28 7.78 2.65 1.89
CA LEU A 28 6.67 3.06 1.03
C LEU A 28 6.66 4.57 0.76
N GLU A 29 6.78 5.36 1.82
CA GLU A 29 6.82 6.82 1.77
C GLU A 29 7.95 7.32 0.88
N ARG A 30 9.17 6.79 1.01
CA ARG A 30 10.30 7.19 0.17
C ARG A 30 9.97 7.04 -1.32
N ILE A 31 9.31 5.95 -1.70
CA ILE A 31 8.90 5.69 -3.08
C ILE A 31 7.80 6.66 -3.49
N LEU A 32 6.76 6.83 -2.66
CA LEU A 32 5.66 7.76 -2.94
C LEU A 32 6.15 9.20 -3.13
N LEU A 33 7.03 9.68 -2.25
CA LEU A 33 7.67 10.99 -2.38
C LEU A 33 8.43 11.14 -3.70
N ALA A 34 9.20 10.11 -4.10
CA ALA A 34 9.91 10.11 -5.38
C ALA A 34 8.97 10.10 -6.61
N LEU A 35 7.73 9.63 -6.45
CA LEU A 35 6.68 9.65 -7.47
C LEU A 35 5.82 10.92 -7.44
N GLY A 36 6.20 11.91 -6.62
CA GLY A 36 5.52 13.20 -6.50
C GLY A 36 4.28 13.20 -5.61
N TRP A 37 4.13 12.19 -4.75
CA TRP A 37 3.16 12.26 -3.66
C TRP A 37 3.70 13.11 -2.53
N GLU A 38 2.79 13.79 -1.82
CA GLU A 38 3.11 14.64 -0.68
C GLU A 38 2.33 14.15 0.53
N ARG A 39 2.85 14.43 1.73
CA ARG A 39 2.17 14.10 2.98
C ARG A 39 0.97 14.99 3.20
N TYR A 40 -0.17 14.36 3.50
CA TYR A 40 -1.39 15.03 3.91
C TYR A 40 -1.66 14.71 5.38
N HIS A 41 -1.82 15.76 6.20
CA HIS A 41 -1.89 15.66 7.66
C HIS A 41 -3.23 16.16 8.21
N GLU A 42 -4.34 15.65 7.67
CA GLU A 42 -5.68 16.02 8.15
C GLU A 42 -6.14 15.15 9.32
N ASP A 43 -5.92 13.85 9.23
CA ASP A 43 -6.29 12.89 10.29
C ASP A 43 -5.04 12.33 11.00
N PRO A 44 -4.87 12.56 12.31
CA PRO A 44 -3.73 12.05 13.07
C PRO A 44 -3.73 10.53 13.26
N GLU A 45 -4.84 9.83 13.00
CA GLU A 45 -4.93 8.37 13.02
C GLU A 45 -4.56 7.72 11.68
N LEU A 46 -4.38 8.54 10.63
CA LEU A 46 -4.08 8.09 9.29
C LEU A 46 -2.71 8.58 8.80
N LEU A 47 -2.20 7.83 7.84
CA LEU A 47 -1.03 8.14 7.07
C LEU A 47 -1.48 8.43 5.63
N GLN A 48 -1.71 9.70 5.32
CA GLN A 48 -2.29 10.08 4.04
C GLN A 48 -1.27 10.71 3.10
N PHE A 49 -1.47 10.45 1.81
CA PHE A 49 -0.68 11.01 0.73
C PHE A 49 -1.59 11.55 -0.35
N HIS A 50 -1.32 12.75 -0.82
CA HIS A 50 -2.02 13.36 -1.96
C HIS A 50 -1.01 13.66 -3.06
N LYS A 51 -1.47 13.75 -4.30
CA LYS A 51 -0.62 14.10 -5.44
C LYS A 51 -1.18 15.35 -6.11
N ARG A 52 -0.50 16.49 -6.03
CA ARG A 52 -1.03 17.79 -6.51
C ARG A 52 -1.52 17.78 -7.96
N SER A 53 -0.94 16.92 -8.80
CA SER A 53 -1.28 16.79 -10.21
C SER A 53 -2.59 16.03 -10.47
N CYS A 54 -3.20 15.41 -9.45
CA CYS A 54 -4.49 14.72 -9.56
C CYS A 54 -5.31 14.82 -8.25
N ILE A 55 -6.56 14.37 -8.28
CA ILE A 55 -7.43 14.35 -7.09
C ILE A 55 -7.26 13.07 -6.26
N ASP A 56 -6.15 12.34 -6.46
CA ASP A 56 -5.93 11.08 -5.78
C ASP A 56 -5.42 11.27 -4.35
N LEU A 57 -5.98 10.45 -3.46
CA LEU A 57 -5.62 10.37 -2.05
C LEU A 57 -5.39 8.90 -1.68
N ILE A 58 -4.20 8.58 -1.18
CA ILE A 58 -3.92 7.29 -0.55
C ILE A 58 -4.10 7.47 0.95
N SER A 59 -4.94 6.65 1.58
CA SER A 59 -5.16 6.66 3.03
C SER A 59 -4.74 5.33 3.64
N LEU A 60 -3.70 5.35 4.46
CA LEU A 60 -3.18 4.16 5.14
C LEU A 60 -3.40 4.29 6.65
N PRO A 61 -3.53 3.19 7.41
CA PRO A 61 -3.57 3.26 8.86
C PRO A 61 -2.22 3.72 9.39
N ARG A 62 -2.18 4.47 10.50
CA ARG A 62 -0.92 4.95 11.09
C ARG A 62 0.05 3.83 11.47
N GLU A 63 -0.46 2.71 11.95
CA GLU A 63 0.35 1.54 12.30
C GLU A 63 0.47 0.56 11.13
N PHE A 64 1.70 0.18 10.77
CA PHE A 64 1.96 -0.75 9.68
C PHE A 64 1.37 -2.16 9.96
N SER A 65 1.21 -2.55 11.22
CA SER A 65 0.54 -3.81 11.60
C SER A 65 -0.93 -3.87 11.16
N ARG A 66 -1.55 -2.72 10.90
CA ARG A 66 -2.93 -2.61 10.38
C ARG A 66 -2.98 -2.51 8.87
N PHE A 67 -1.83 -2.51 8.18
CA PHE A 67 -1.73 -2.43 6.73
C PHE A 67 -2.21 -3.74 6.07
N ARG A 68 -3.48 -3.75 5.66
CA ARG A 68 -4.14 -4.87 4.96
C ARG A 68 -4.12 -4.73 3.44
N SER A 69 -4.49 -5.81 2.75
CA SER A 69 -4.55 -5.92 1.28
C SER A 69 -5.33 -4.79 0.60
N MET A 70 -6.41 -4.30 1.20
CA MET A 70 -7.19 -3.18 0.64
C MET A 70 -6.32 -1.94 0.40
N HIS A 71 -5.47 -1.60 1.37
CA HIS A 71 -4.56 -0.46 1.24
C HIS A 71 -3.45 -0.72 0.21
N MET A 72 -2.97 -1.97 0.11
CA MET A 72 -2.01 -2.36 -0.94
C MET A 72 -2.62 -2.15 -2.33
N TYR A 73 -3.86 -2.60 -2.54
CA TYR A 73 -4.55 -2.42 -3.83
C TYR A 73 -4.77 -0.96 -4.16
N ASP A 74 -5.12 -0.13 -3.18
CA ASP A 74 -5.29 1.31 -3.39
C ASP A 74 -3.99 1.96 -3.89
N VAL A 75 -2.86 1.67 -3.24
CA VAL A 75 -1.53 2.11 -3.68
C VAL A 75 -1.22 1.66 -5.10
N VAL A 76 -1.48 0.38 -5.43
CA VAL A 76 -1.23 -0.17 -6.78
C VAL A 76 -2.10 0.47 -7.84
N ILE A 77 -3.40 0.64 -7.58
CA ILE A 77 -4.33 1.23 -8.56
C ILE A 77 -3.90 2.66 -8.89
N LYS A 78 -3.50 3.44 -7.88
CA LYS A 78 -3.07 4.83 -8.02
C LYS A 78 -1.67 5.00 -8.60
N ASN A 79 -0.90 3.91 -8.70
CA ASN A 79 0.48 3.90 -9.16
C ASN A 79 0.75 2.66 -10.03
N ARG A 80 -0.15 2.36 -10.96
CA ARG A 80 -0.18 1.07 -11.70
C ARG A 80 1.11 0.74 -12.44
N ASP A 81 1.83 1.76 -12.91
CA ASP A 81 3.12 1.60 -13.59
C ASP A 81 4.31 1.37 -12.63
N HIS A 82 4.11 1.65 -11.34
CA HIS A 82 5.16 1.69 -10.31
C HIS A 82 4.97 0.69 -9.16
N PHE A 83 3.85 -0.02 -9.09
CA PHE A 83 3.62 -1.03 -8.06
C PHE A 83 2.86 -2.24 -8.61
N ARG A 84 3.14 -3.42 -8.04
CA ARG A 84 2.42 -4.66 -8.30
C ARG A 84 2.22 -5.43 -7.00
N VAL A 85 1.11 -6.14 -6.89
CA VAL A 85 0.90 -7.11 -5.79
C VAL A 85 1.35 -8.47 -6.30
N ILE A 86 2.17 -9.17 -5.54
CA ILE A 86 2.46 -10.59 -5.80
C ILE A 86 2.00 -11.41 -4.59
N ASP A 87 1.34 -12.52 -4.87
CA ASP A 87 1.08 -13.55 -3.87
C ASP A 87 2.34 -14.43 -3.78
N LEU A 88 2.86 -14.61 -2.57
CA LEU A 88 3.91 -15.61 -2.25
C LEU A 88 3.25 -16.87 -1.65
#